data_AF-A0A023GBE5-F1
#
_entry.id   AF-A0A023GBE5-F1
#
_cell.length_a   1.000
_cell.length_b   1.000
_cell.length_c   1.000
_cell.angle_alpha   90.00
_cell.angle_beta   90.00
_cell.angle_gamma   90.00
#
_symmetry.space_group_name_H-M   'P 1'
#
loop_
_entity.id
_entity.type
_entity.pdbx_description
1 polymer ?
#
loop_
_entity_poly.entity_id
_entity_poly.type
_entity_poly.pdbx_seq_one_letter_code
_entity_poly.pdbx_strand_id
1 'polypeptide(L)'
;MDTAVENENYKPPHVNEDGLEREEAVTDKLVASGDGTKITFTNSKADGKDRNGDAKIEIQGVESQFVGLSKEELMKYATDPFWIRLRMALFVLFWLLWVAMLVGAVAIIVLTPRCAPPPRLAWWQSSPVYNVEVASFSDGNGDGTGDFAGLLSKLDYIKELGMGTLLLRSIFPSTAMGAVKDYMAVDPTLGSLDDVEALLNATKGKDLHVVLEINPAFTSNEHEWFTNSKEGKEGFQDLFVWEGDQEGSAPEGVMGSR
;
A
#
# COMPACT_ATOMS: atom_id res chain seq x y z
N MET A 1 -22.03 -1.62 -25.80
CA MET A 1 -20.64 -2.12 -25.67
C MET A 1 -19.99 -1.26 -24.62
N ASP A 2 -20.15 -1.71 -23.39
CA ASP A 2 -19.60 -1.11 -22.19
C ASP A 2 -18.10 -1.42 -22.10
N THR A 3 -17.30 -0.43 -21.74
CA THR A 3 -15.94 -0.66 -21.21
C THR A 3 -15.77 0.21 -19.98
N ALA A 4 -15.80 -0.46 -18.83
CA ALA A 4 -15.52 0.09 -17.52
C ALA A 4 -14.03 0.42 -17.39
N VAL A 5 -13.75 1.51 -16.68
CA VAL A 5 -12.41 1.91 -16.23
C VAL A 5 -12.19 1.28 -14.85
N GLU A 6 -11.17 0.44 -14.74
CA GLU A 6 -10.79 -0.29 -13.51
C GLU A 6 -9.85 0.60 -12.66
N ASN A 7 -10.17 0.78 -11.38
CA ASN A 7 -9.40 1.60 -10.43
C ASN A 7 -8.40 0.70 -9.65
N GLU A 8 -7.09 0.91 -9.83
CA GLU A 8 -5.99 0.14 -9.22
C GLU A 8 -5.76 0.35 -7.70
N ASN A 9 -6.73 0.85 -6.94
CA ASN A 9 -6.58 1.11 -5.49
C ASN A 9 -7.62 0.41 -4.62
N TYR A 10 -8.10 -0.76 -5.04
CA TYR A 10 -8.95 -1.60 -4.21
C TYR A 10 -8.17 -2.83 -3.72
N LYS A 11 -7.79 -2.83 -2.44
CA LYS A 11 -7.32 -4.03 -1.74
C LYS A 11 -8.54 -4.70 -1.10
N PRO A 12 -8.95 -5.91 -1.52
CA PRO A 12 -10.06 -6.60 -0.89
C PRO A 12 -9.69 -7.00 0.55
N PRO A 13 -10.65 -6.99 1.49
CA PRO A 13 -10.39 -7.47 2.84
C PRO A 13 -10.08 -8.97 2.83
N HIS A 14 -9.18 -9.38 3.71
CA HIS A 14 -8.76 -10.76 3.91
C HIS A 14 -9.96 -11.71 4.05
N VAL A 15 -10.05 -12.68 3.14
CA VAL A 15 -10.96 -13.82 3.24
C VAL A 15 -10.35 -14.79 4.26
N ASN A 16 -11.00 -14.95 5.40
CA ASN A 16 -10.73 -16.06 6.31
C ASN A 16 -11.40 -17.31 5.73
N GLU A 17 -10.65 -18.42 5.68
CA GLU A 17 -11.08 -19.73 5.19
C GLU A 17 -12.00 -20.41 6.22
N ASP A 18 -13.26 -20.00 6.27
CA ASP A 18 -14.31 -20.73 6.99
C ASP A 18 -15.67 -20.07 6.71
N GLY A 19 -16.38 -20.63 5.73
CA GLY A 19 -17.74 -20.22 5.41
C GLY A 19 -18.69 -20.51 6.56
N LEU A 20 -19.06 -19.48 7.32
CA LEU A 20 -20.34 -19.39 8.01
C LEU A 20 -20.67 -17.92 8.33
N GLU A 21 -21.84 -17.48 7.87
CA GLU A 21 -22.34 -16.12 8.00
C GLU A 21 -22.48 -15.69 9.47
N ARG A 22 -21.88 -14.55 9.82
CA ARG A 22 -21.99 -13.92 11.14
C ARG A 22 -23.02 -12.79 11.08
N GLU A 23 -24.31 -13.15 10.99
CA GLU A 23 -25.44 -12.22 11.14
C GLU A 23 -26.31 -12.49 12.39
N GLU A 24 -26.10 -13.57 13.15
CA GLU A 24 -26.96 -13.92 14.30
C GLU A 24 -26.50 -13.42 15.68
N ALA A 25 -25.43 -12.62 15.79
CA ALA A 25 -24.83 -12.29 17.09
C ALA A 25 -25.19 -10.92 17.69
N VAL A 26 -26.03 -10.10 17.04
CA VAL A 26 -26.40 -8.76 17.54
C VAL A 26 -27.87 -8.64 17.95
N THR A 27 -28.72 -9.59 17.60
CA THR A 27 -30.15 -9.59 17.98
C THR A 27 -30.44 -10.25 19.33
N ASP A 28 -29.50 -10.97 19.92
CA ASP A 28 -29.73 -11.80 21.12
C ASP A 28 -29.48 -11.09 22.47
N LYS A 29 -29.29 -9.75 22.48
CA LYS A 29 -28.98 -9.01 23.71
C LYS A 29 -30.01 -7.95 24.13
N LEU A 30 -31.23 -7.97 23.61
CA LEU A 30 -32.28 -7.04 24.04
C LEU A 30 -33.59 -7.66 24.55
N VAL A 31 -33.66 -8.99 24.76
CA VAL A 31 -34.84 -9.58 25.41
C VAL A 31 -34.42 -10.57 26.48
N ALA A 32 -33.88 -10.04 27.58
CA ALA A 32 -33.92 -10.71 28.86
C ALA A 32 -34.91 -9.97 29.77
N SER A 33 -36.15 -10.44 29.80
CA SER A 33 -36.98 -10.38 31.00
C SER A 33 -37.98 -11.53 30.92
N GLY A 34 -37.71 -12.57 31.71
CA GLY A 34 -38.64 -13.68 31.87
C GLY A 34 -39.85 -13.26 32.70
N ASP A 35 -41.01 -13.81 32.37
CA ASP A 35 -41.73 -14.67 33.30
C ASP A 35 -42.68 -15.59 32.50
N GLY A 36 -42.54 -16.90 32.70
CA GLY A 36 -43.26 -17.91 31.92
C GLY A 36 -44.59 -18.27 32.57
N THR A 37 -45.71 -17.86 31.97
CA THR A 37 -47.04 -18.32 32.39
C THR A 37 -47.21 -19.80 32.07
N LYS A 38 -47.23 -20.64 33.11
CA LYS A 38 -47.43 -22.09 33.01
C LYS A 38 -48.92 -22.41 32.82
N ILE A 39 -49.34 -22.72 31.60
CA ILE A 39 -50.71 -23.16 31.31
C ILE A 39 -50.84 -24.65 31.67
N THR A 40 -51.68 -24.99 32.64
CA THR A 40 -52.01 -26.38 33.00
C THR A 40 -53.41 -26.71 32.49
N PHE A 41 -53.53 -27.68 31.59
CA PHE A 41 -54.82 -28.19 31.12
C PHE A 41 -55.29 -29.32 32.04
N THR A 42 -56.45 -29.17 32.69
CA THR A 42 -57.13 -30.29 33.36
C THR A 42 -58.28 -30.77 32.48
N ASN A 43 -58.23 -32.04 32.09
CA ASN A 43 -59.28 -32.67 31.31
C ASN A 43 -60.32 -33.21 32.30
N SER A 44 -61.53 -32.64 32.31
CA SER A 44 -62.61 -33.15 33.16
C SER A 44 -63.24 -34.39 32.52
N LYS A 45 -63.40 -35.43 33.33
CA LYS A 45 -63.90 -36.75 32.95
C LYS A 45 -65.29 -36.64 32.31
N ALA A 46 -65.45 -37.22 31.12
CA ALA A 46 -66.72 -37.28 30.40
C ALA A 46 -67.73 -38.17 31.14
N ASP A 47 -68.86 -37.58 31.57
CA ASP A 47 -70.14 -38.29 31.56
C ASP A 47 -70.98 -37.69 30.42
N GLY A 48 -71.56 -38.57 29.63
CA GLY A 48 -71.98 -38.30 28.26
C GLY A 48 -73.23 -37.43 28.16
N LYS A 49 -73.02 -36.12 28.05
CA LYS A 49 -73.89 -35.18 27.32
C LYS A 49 -73.21 -33.83 27.30
N ASP A 50 -72.82 -33.36 26.13
CA ASP A 50 -73.04 -31.99 25.62
C ASP A 50 -72.22 -31.75 24.34
N ARG A 51 -72.68 -30.79 23.55
CA ARG A 51 -72.37 -30.58 22.13
C ARG A 51 -71.10 -29.73 21.96
N ASN A 52 -70.50 -29.77 20.76
CA ASN A 52 -69.38 -28.96 20.29
C ASN A 52 -69.18 -27.61 21.00
N GLY A 53 -67.95 -27.35 21.48
CA GLY A 53 -67.34 -26.02 21.37
C GLY A 53 -67.24 -25.15 22.62
N ASP A 54 -67.75 -25.55 23.78
CA ASP A 54 -67.71 -24.71 24.98
C ASP A 54 -66.46 -24.97 25.84
N ALA A 55 -65.32 -24.42 25.41
CA ALA A 55 -64.16 -24.24 26.30
C ALA A 55 -64.33 -22.91 27.04
N LYS A 56 -64.72 -22.97 28.32
CA LYS A 56 -64.77 -21.78 29.18
C LYS A 56 -63.35 -21.44 29.64
N ILE A 57 -62.72 -20.46 28.98
CA ILE A 57 -61.40 -19.95 29.35
C ILE A 57 -61.62 -18.69 30.20
N GLU A 58 -61.34 -18.78 31.50
CA GLU A 58 -61.22 -17.60 32.36
C GLU A 58 -59.80 -17.05 32.24
N ILE A 59 -59.64 -15.93 31.52
CA ILE A 59 -58.37 -15.21 31.41
C ILE A 59 -58.33 -14.17 32.54
N GLN A 60 -57.65 -14.51 33.64
CA GLN A 60 -57.31 -13.52 34.67
C GLN A 60 -56.21 -12.59 34.14
N GLY A 61 -56.53 -11.30 34.06
CA GLY A 61 -55.60 -10.17 34.21
C GLY A 61 -54.40 -10.13 33.27
N VAL A 62 -54.60 -9.76 32.01
CA VAL A 62 -53.52 -9.22 31.19
C VAL A 62 -53.36 -7.75 31.58
N GLU A 63 -52.29 -7.41 32.32
CA GLU A 63 -51.82 -6.02 32.32
C GLU A 63 -51.49 -5.68 30.87
N SER A 64 -52.31 -4.81 30.27
CA SER A 64 -52.09 -4.32 28.93
C SER A 64 -50.81 -3.50 28.92
N GLN A 65 -49.73 -4.11 28.45
CA GLN A 65 -48.56 -3.40 27.95
C GLN A 65 -49.07 -2.31 27.01
N PHE A 66 -48.77 -1.04 27.27
CA PHE A 66 -49.26 0.11 26.50
C PHE A 66 -48.76 0.02 25.05
N VAL A 67 -49.49 -0.69 24.21
CA VAL A 67 -49.38 -0.64 22.76
C VAL A 67 -49.97 0.71 22.38
N GLY A 68 -49.18 1.53 21.68
CA GLY A 68 -49.48 2.96 21.48
C GLY A 68 -50.92 3.27 21.02
N LEU A 69 -51.29 4.53 21.19
CA LEU A 69 -52.64 5.04 20.88
C LEU A 69 -53.10 4.67 19.46
N SER A 70 -54.35 4.21 19.33
CA SER A 70 -54.99 4.01 18.04
C SER A 70 -55.07 5.35 17.26
N LYS A 71 -55.11 5.30 15.92
CA LYS A 71 -55.15 6.51 15.07
C LYS A 71 -56.26 7.49 15.49
N GLU A 72 -57.41 6.98 15.89
CA GLU A 72 -58.58 7.75 16.26
C GLU A 72 -58.39 8.47 17.61
N GLU A 73 -57.82 7.78 18.60
CA GLU A 73 -57.48 8.37 19.89
C GLU A 73 -56.30 9.35 19.78
N LEU A 74 -55.36 9.09 18.87
CA LEU A 74 -54.19 9.94 18.63
C LEU A 74 -54.60 11.26 17.98
N MET A 75 -55.46 11.19 16.96
CA MET A 75 -55.94 12.39 16.25
C MET A 75 -56.72 13.33 17.15
N LYS A 76 -57.36 12.83 18.22
CA LYS A 76 -58.05 13.66 19.22
C LYS A 76 -57.10 14.64 19.93
N TYR A 77 -55.86 14.23 20.21
CA TYR A 77 -54.85 15.07 20.88
C TYR A 77 -53.81 15.67 19.91
N ALA A 78 -53.60 15.05 18.74
CA ALA A 78 -52.66 15.54 17.73
C ALA A 78 -53.13 16.84 17.04
N THR A 79 -54.42 17.16 17.13
CA THR A 79 -55.01 18.37 16.53
C THR A 79 -55.07 19.55 17.50
N ASP A 80 -54.53 19.39 18.72
CA ASP A 80 -54.46 20.49 19.68
C ASP A 80 -53.61 21.65 19.14
N PRO A 81 -54.06 22.92 19.28
CA PRO A 81 -53.34 24.08 18.77
C PRO A 81 -51.89 24.19 19.28
N PHE A 82 -51.62 23.68 20.50
CA PHE A 82 -50.29 23.61 21.08
C PHE A 82 -49.38 22.65 20.30
N TRP A 83 -49.82 21.41 20.07
CA TRP A 83 -49.04 20.37 19.39
C TRP A 83 -48.80 20.69 17.91
N ILE A 84 -49.77 21.34 17.25
CA ILE A 84 -49.61 21.82 15.87
C ILE A 84 -48.53 22.90 15.81
N ARG A 85 -48.57 23.90 16.72
CA ARG A 85 -47.57 24.97 16.78
C ARG A 85 -46.18 24.44 17.13
N LEU A 86 -46.11 23.49 18.07
CA LEU A 86 -44.85 22.84 18.46
C LEU A 86 -44.25 22.04 17.31
N ARG A 87 -45.05 21.24 16.59
CA ARG A 87 -44.58 20.48 15.42
C ARG A 87 -44.08 21.41 14.31
N MET A 88 -44.81 22.49 14.03
CA MET A 88 -44.39 23.49 13.04
C MET A 88 -43.11 24.20 13.47
N ALA A 89 -42.98 24.57 14.74
CA ALA A 89 -41.78 25.21 15.28
C ALA A 89 -40.55 24.28 15.19
N LEU A 90 -40.69 23.00 15.57
CA LEU A 90 -39.62 22.00 15.46
C LEU A 90 -39.23 21.73 14.00
N PHE A 91 -40.21 21.68 13.08
CA PHE A 91 -39.95 21.49 11.66
C PHE A 91 -39.18 22.68 11.06
N VAL A 92 -39.56 23.91 11.40
CA VAL A 92 -38.84 25.12 10.97
C VAL A 92 -37.44 25.15 11.58
N LEU A 93 -37.29 24.85 12.87
CA LEU A 93 -36.00 24.78 13.55
C LEU A 93 -35.06 23.74 12.90
N PHE A 94 -35.57 22.56 12.56
CA PHE A 94 -34.81 21.52 11.87
C PHE A 94 -34.22 22.03 10.55
N TRP A 95 -35.03 22.68 9.70
CA TRP A 95 -34.54 23.23 8.44
C TRP A 95 -33.57 24.38 8.63
N LEU A 96 -33.77 25.24 9.63
CA LEU A 96 -32.82 26.32 9.95
C LEU A 96 -31.46 25.76 10.40
N LEU A 97 -31.45 24.76 11.28
CA LEU A 97 -30.21 24.10 11.71
C LEU A 97 -29.53 23.37 10.56
N TRP A 98 -30.30 22.70 9.70
CA TRP A 98 -29.78 22.02 8.52
C TRP A 98 -29.11 23.01 7.55
N VAL A 99 -29.77 24.15 7.26
CA VAL A 99 -29.19 25.21 6.41
C VAL A 99 -27.96 25.82 7.09
N ALA A 100 -27.99 26.07 8.39
CA ALA A 100 -26.84 26.60 9.13
C ALA A 100 -25.63 25.64 9.08
N MET A 101 -25.87 24.33 9.20
CA MET A 101 -24.84 23.31 9.05
C MET A 101 -24.26 23.29 7.62
N LEU A 102 -25.11 23.38 6.60
CA LEU A 102 -24.69 23.45 5.19
C LEU A 102 -23.82 24.70 4.93
N VAL A 103 -24.27 25.86 5.40
CA VAL A 103 -23.52 27.12 5.28
C VAL A 103 -22.18 27.03 6.03
N GLY A 104 -22.17 26.43 7.22
CA GLY A 104 -20.94 26.19 7.98
C GLY A 104 -19.94 25.31 7.23
N ALA A 105 -20.40 24.21 6.62
CA ALA A 105 -19.55 23.33 5.81
C ALA A 105 -18.96 24.06 4.58
N VAL A 106 -19.78 24.84 3.88
CA VAL A 106 -19.32 25.67 2.74
C VAL A 106 -18.33 26.74 3.20
N ALA A 107 -18.60 27.39 4.33
CA ALA A 107 -17.71 28.40 4.89
C ALA A 107 -16.34 27.82 5.25
N ILE A 108 -16.28 26.60 5.82
CA ILE A 108 -15.02 25.92 6.10
C ILE A 108 -14.23 25.69 4.80
N ILE A 109 -14.85 25.20 3.74
CA ILE A 109 -14.18 24.96 2.45
C ILE A 109 -13.67 26.27 1.82
N VAL A 110 -14.43 27.37 1.92
CA VAL A 110 -14.07 28.66 1.31
C VAL A 110 -13.00 29.40 2.12
N LEU A 111 -13.09 29.34 3.44
CA LEU A 111 -12.18 30.04 4.35
C LEU A 111 -10.88 29.27 4.61
N THR A 112 -10.85 27.95 4.38
CA THR A 112 -9.61 27.18 4.50
C THR A 112 -8.64 27.57 3.37
N PRO A 113 -7.40 27.99 3.71
CA PRO A 113 -6.40 28.32 2.71
C PRO A 113 -6.07 27.05 1.90
N ARG A 114 -5.87 27.23 0.59
CA ARG A 114 -5.43 26.11 -0.27
C ARG A 114 -4.05 25.66 0.18
N CYS A 115 -3.88 24.36 0.40
CA CYS A 115 -2.57 23.77 0.58
C CYS A 115 -1.71 24.04 -0.67
N ALA A 116 -0.45 24.42 -0.49
CA ALA A 116 0.48 24.49 -1.60
C ALA A 116 0.61 23.10 -2.24
N PRO A 117 0.55 22.98 -3.58
CA PRO A 117 0.76 21.69 -4.22
C PRO A 117 2.17 21.20 -3.88
N PRO A 118 2.36 19.90 -3.60
CA PRO A 118 3.69 19.36 -3.39
C PRO A 118 4.54 19.63 -4.65
N PRO A 119 5.83 19.98 -4.49
CA PRO A 119 6.71 20.14 -5.63
C PRO A 119 6.80 18.82 -6.40
N ARG A 120 6.80 18.90 -7.73
CA ARG A 120 7.05 17.72 -8.58
C ARG A 120 8.53 17.40 -8.52
N LEU A 121 8.88 16.48 -7.63
CA LEU A 121 10.24 15.97 -7.47
C LEU A 121 10.56 15.01 -8.62
N ALA A 122 11.78 15.09 -9.15
CA ALA A 122 12.30 14.05 -10.02
C ALA A 122 12.56 12.77 -9.21
N TRP A 123 12.65 11.62 -9.89
CA TRP A 123 12.84 10.32 -9.24
C TRP A 123 14.07 10.26 -8.31
N TRP A 124 15.14 10.97 -8.66
CA TRP A 124 16.38 11.05 -7.88
C TRP A 124 16.27 11.99 -6.67
N GLN A 125 15.24 12.84 -6.62
CA GLN A 125 14.94 13.72 -5.48
C GLN A 125 13.91 13.11 -4.53
N SER A 126 13.10 12.16 -5.02
CA SER A 126 11.97 11.61 -4.27
C SER A 126 12.34 10.46 -3.35
N SER A 127 13.51 9.84 -3.51
CA SER A 127 13.87 8.63 -2.76
C SER A 127 15.37 8.54 -2.48
N PRO A 128 15.79 7.95 -1.34
CA PRO A 128 17.20 7.67 -1.06
C PRO A 128 17.81 6.68 -2.05
N VAL A 129 19.13 6.80 -2.20
CA VAL A 129 19.97 5.93 -3.02
C VAL A 129 20.60 4.87 -2.12
N TYR A 130 20.47 3.61 -2.50
CA TYR A 130 21.08 2.45 -1.85
C TYR A 130 22.34 2.05 -2.63
N ASN A 131 23.49 2.19 -1.98
CA ASN A 131 24.78 1.88 -2.57
C ASN A 131 25.08 0.38 -2.43
N VAL A 132 25.29 -0.31 -3.56
CA VAL A 132 25.48 -1.76 -3.62
C VAL A 132 26.81 -2.08 -4.29
N GLU A 133 27.66 -2.76 -3.52
CA GLU A 133 28.83 -3.47 -4.00
C GLU A 133 28.44 -4.95 -4.22
N VAL A 134 28.16 -5.33 -5.47
CA VAL A 134 27.53 -6.63 -5.81
C VAL A 134 28.30 -7.81 -5.20
N ALA A 135 29.63 -7.79 -5.32
CA ALA A 135 30.56 -8.80 -4.81
C ALA A 135 30.45 -9.09 -3.31
N SER A 136 29.93 -8.14 -2.52
CA SER A 136 29.86 -8.26 -1.06
C SER A 136 28.42 -8.33 -0.52
N PHE A 137 27.42 -8.23 -1.40
CA PHE A 137 26.04 -8.01 -0.97
C PHE A 137 25.29 -9.30 -0.66
N SER A 138 25.19 -10.20 -1.63
CA SER A 138 24.52 -11.49 -1.44
C SER A 138 25.03 -12.47 -2.49
N ASP A 139 25.44 -13.65 -2.04
CA ASP A 139 25.81 -14.79 -2.89
C ASP A 139 24.54 -15.52 -3.35
N GLY A 140 24.36 -15.64 -4.67
CA GLY A 140 23.23 -16.32 -5.29
C GLY A 140 23.56 -17.72 -5.82
N ASN A 141 24.83 -18.01 -6.11
CA ASN A 141 25.30 -19.23 -6.76
C ASN A 141 26.01 -20.21 -5.79
N GLY A 142 26.33 -19.79 -4.57
CA GLY A 142 26.97 -20.56 -3.51
C GLY A 142 28.50 -20.63 -3.58
N ASP A 143 29.16 -19.73 -4.33
CA ASP A 143 30.63 -19.69 -4.47
C ASP A 143 31.34 -18.86 -3.39
N GLY A 144 30.58 -18.20 -2.51
CA GLY A 144 31.08 -17.36 -1.43
C GLY A 144 31.27 -15.89 -1.79
N THR A 145 31.04 -15.50 -3.05
CA THR A 145 31.09 -14.12 -3.54
C THR A 145 29.69 -13.66 -3.91
N GLY A 146 29.39 -12.38 -3.72
CA GLY A 146 28.11 -11.82 -4.13
C GLY A 146 27.99 -11.67 -5.65
N ASP A 147 26.80 -11.91 -6.18
CA ASP A 147 26.53 -11.92 -7.62
C ASP A 147 25.18 -11.24 -7.95
N PHE A 148 24.90 -11.07 -9.24
CA PHE A 148 23.64 -10.46 -9.69
C PHE A 148 22.41 -11.29 -9.34
N ALA A 149 22.52 -12.63 -9.25
CA ALA A 149 21.42 -13.49 -8.86
C ALA A 149 21.03 -13.28 -7.39
N GLY A 150 22.03 -13.15 -6.51
CA GLY A 150 21.88 -12.80 -5.11
C GLY A 150 21.27 -11.42 -4.95
N LEU A 151 21.76 -10.41 -5.69
CA LEU A 151 21.14 -9.08 -5.70
C LEU A 151 19.67 -9.12 -6.14
N LEU A 152 19.35 -9.87 -7.21
CA LEU A 152 17.97 -10.06 -7.69
C LEU A 152 17.05 -10.58 -6.57
N SER A 153 17.54 -11.57 -5.82
CA SER A 153 16.79 -12.21 -4.73
C SER A 153 16.46 -11.27 -3.56
N LYS A 154 17.16 -10.13 -3.46
CA LYS A 154 17.02 -9.14 -2.38
C LYS A 154 16.38 -7.83 -2.83
N LEU A 155 15.91 -7.73 -4.07
CA LEU A 155 15.21 -6.52 -4.53
C LEU A 155 13.98 -6.19 -3.68
N ASP A 156 13.24 -7.22 -3.23
CA ASP A 156 12.08 -7.02 -2.34
C ASP A 156 12.51 -6.47 -0.98
N TYR A 157 13.61 -6.97 -0.41
CA TYR A 157 14.20 -6.42 0.82
C TYR A 157 14.57 -4.94 0.66
N ILE A 158 15.20 -4.57 -0.47
CA ILE A 158 15.60 -3.18 -0.71
C ILE A 158 14.36 -2.27 -0.85
N LYS A 159 13.28 -2.78 -1.44
CA LYS A 159 12.02 -2.05 -1.53
C LYS A 159 11.33 -1.90 -0.18
N GLU A 160 11.33 -2.95 0.64
CA GLU A 160 10.81 -2.93 2.03
C GLU A 160 11.57 -1.93 2.91
N LEU A 161 12.87 -1.73 2.66
CA LEU A 161 13.68 -0.72 3.33
C LEU A 161 13.28 0.73 2.95
N GLY A 162 12.46 0.91 1.90
CA GLY A 162 12.02 2.21 1.42
C GLY A 162 12.99 2.89 0.44
N MET A 163 13.92 2.13 -0.15
CA MET A 163 14.87 2.63 -1.14
C MET A 163 14.23 2.65 -2.53
N GLY A 164 14.58 3.66 -3.33
CA GLY A 164 14.03 3.85 -4.68
C GLY A 164 15.08 3.84 -5.78
N THR A 165 16.36 3.93 -5.44
CA THR A 165 17.46 3.89 -6.41
C THR A 165 18.57 2.96 -5.92
N LEU A 166 19.06 2.10 -6.79
CA LEU A 166 20.26 1.30 -6.60
C LEU A 166 21.43 2.01 -7.28
N LEU A 167 22.52 2.24 -6.56
CA LEU A 167 23.80 2.64 -7.13
C LEU A 167 24.71 1.41 -7.18
N LEU A 168 24.97 0.92 -8.38
CA LEU A 168 25.85 -0.22 -8.62
C LEU A 168 27.30 0.25 -8.75
N ARG A 169 28.17 -0.33 -7.92
CA ARG A 169 29.62 -0.09 -7.93
C ARG A 169 30.38 -1.30 -8.46
N SER A 170 31.52 -1.02 -9.09
CA SER A 170 32.54 -2.00 -9.46
C SER A 170 32.03 -3.21 -10.26
N ILE A 171 31.04 -3.03 -11.14
CA ILE A 171 30.49 -4.16 -11.92
C ILE A 171 31.28 -4.48 -13.19
N PHE A 172 32.23 -3.62 -13.57
CA PHE A 172 33.05 -3.79 -14.76
C PHE A 172 34.28 -4.65 -14.44
N PRO A 173 34.79 -5.43 -15.41
CA PRO A 173 36.08 -6.10 -15.26
C PRO A 173 37.15 -5.08 -14.91
N SER A 174 37.81 -5.25 -13.76
CA SER A 174 38.78 -4.28 -13.25
C SER A 174 39.98 -4.95 -12.60
N THR A 175 41.05 -4.17 -12.36
CA THR A 175 42.18 -4.63 -11.56
C THR A 175 41.85 -4.55 -10.07
N ALA A 176 42.66 -5.18 -9.21
CA ALA A 176 42.50 -5.07 -7.75
C ALA A 176 42.57 -3.63 -7.20
N MET A 177 43.14 -2.68 -7.97
CA MET A 177 43.19 -1.26 -7.62
C MET A 177 41.99 -0.46 -8.17
N GLY A 178 41.01 -1.11 -8.79
CA GLY A 178 39.80 -0.49 -9.35
C GLY A 178 39.97 0.13 -10.74
N ALA A 179 41.06 -0.16 -11.45
CA ALA A 179 41.24 0.33 -12.82
C ALA A 179 40.47 -0.56 -13.80
N VAL A 180 39.49 0.04 -14.50
CA VAL A 180 38.58 -0.70 -15.41
C VAL A 180 39.31 -1.15 -16.67
N LYS A 181 39.05 -2.38 -17.09
CA LYS A 181 39.60 -3.01 -18.30
C LYS A 181 38.66 -2.88 -19.50
N ASP A 182 37.35 -2.92 -19.26
CA ASP A 182 36.32 -2.76 -20.29
C ASP A 182 35.02 -2.22 -19.67
N TYR A 183 34.56 -1.05 -20.10
CA TYR A 183 33.29 -0.46 -19.65
C TYR A 183 32.05 -1.05 -20.34
N MET A 184 32.22 -1.90 -21.36
CA MET A 184 31.12 -2.52 -22.11
C MET A 184 30.84 -3.95 -21.63
N ALA A 185 31.68 -4.50 -20.76
CA ALA A 185 31.53 -5.83 -20.19
C ALA A 185 31.16 -5.77 -18.70
N VAL A 186 30.63 -6.88 -18.22
CA VAL A 186 30.40 -7.14 -16.78
C VAL A 186 31.51 -8.04 -16.28
N ASP A 187 31.96 -7.84 -15.03
CA ASP A 187 32.94 -8.72 -14.40
C ASP A 187 32.36 -10.15 -14.36
N PRO A 188 33.03 -11.14 -15.00
CA PRO A 188 32.54 -12.51 -15.07
C PRO A 188 32.35 -13.18 -13.70
N THR A 189 33.00 -12.67 -12.65
CA THR A 189 32.83 -13.17 -11.28
C THR A 189 31.49 -12.76 -10.67
N LEU A 190 30.85 -11.71 -11.19
CA LEU A 190 29.57 -11.20 -10.70
C LEU A 190 28.38 -11.69 -11.55
N GLY A 191 28.65 -12.07 -12.81
CA GLY A 191 27.65 -12.58 -13.74
C GLY A 191 27.91 -12.13 -15.18
N SER A 192 26.84 -12.00 -15.94
CA SER A 192 26.84 -11.65 -17.36
C SER A 192 26.03 -10.38 -17.65
N LEU A 193 26.12 -9.87 -18.89
CA LEU A 193 25.24 -8.79 -19.34
C LEU A 193 23.76 -9.18 -19.29
N ASP A 194 23.44 -10.46 -19.51
CA ASP A 194 22.07 -10.98 -19.44
C ASP A 194 21.53 -10.89 -17.99
N ASP A 195 22.39 -11.10 -16.99
CA ASP A 195 22.02 -10.95 -15.57
C ASP A 195 21.77 -9.48 -15.20
N VAL A 196 22.53 -8.55 -15.78
CA VAL A 196 22.27 -7.11 -15.64
C VAL A 196 20.96 -6.72 -16.32
N GLU A 197 20.67 -7.26 -17.50
CA GLU A 197 19.38 -7.04 -18.16
C GLU A 197 18.21 -7.58 -17.32
N ALA A 198 18.37 -8.77 -16.73
CA ALA A 198 17.39 -9.35 -15.81
C ALA A 198 17.16 -8.44 -14.59
N LEU A 199 18.24 -7.89 -14.00
CA LEU A 199 18.16 -6.91 -12.91
C LEU A 199 17.38 -5.67 -13.33
N LEU A 200 17.71 -5.07 -14.47
CA LEU A 200 17.03 -3.88 -14.98
C LEU A 200 15.55 -4.13 -15.28
N ASN A 201 15.18 -5.32 -15.74
CA ASN A 201 13.79 -5.68 -15.98
C ASN A 201 13.03 -5.92 -14.66
N ALA A 202 13.66 -6.55 -13.68
CA ALA A 202 13.07 -6.75 -12.35
C ALA A 202 12.88 -5.43 -11.59
N THR A 203 13.80 -4.47 -11.72
CA THR A 203 13.71 -3.16 -11.04
C THR A 203 12.60 -2.28 -11.63
N LYS A 204 12.38 -2.32 -12.95
CA LYS A 204 11.25 -1.63 -13.61
C LYS A 204 9.90 -2.05 -13.01
N GLY A 205 9.71 -3.34 -12.77
CA GLY A 205 8.47 -3.85 -12.16
C GLY A 205 8.26 -3.45 -10.70
N LYS A 206 9.29 -2.90 -10.04
CA LYS A 206 9.29 -2.54 -8.62
C LYS A 206 9.44 -1.04 -8.37
N ASP A 207 9.38 -0.22 -9.42
CA ASP A 207 9.63 1.23 -9.33
C ASP A 207 10.96 1.52 -8.62
N LEU A 208 12.01 0.80 -9.06
CA LEU A 208 13.38 0.97 -8.63
C LEU A 208 14.19 1.51 -9.81
N HIS A 209 15.00 2.54 -9.55
CA HIS A 209 15.95 3.07 -10.51
C HIS A 209 17.32 2.43 -10.30
N VAL A 210 18.09 2.28 -11.37
CA VAL A 210 19.46 1.77 -11.31
C VAL A 210 20.39 2.84 -11.88
N VAL A 211 21.42 3.17 -11.12
CA VAL A 211 22.49 4.10 -11.48
C VAL A 211 23.79 3.33 -11.43
N LEU A 212 24.63 3.55 -12.44
CA LEU A 212 25.93 2.90 -12.57
C LEU A 212 27.04 3.90 -12.23
N GLU A 213 27.94 3.51 -11.34
CA GLU A 213 29.16 4.27 -11.08
C GLU A 213 30.16 4.08 -12.22
N ILE A 214 30.62 5.18 -12.81
CA ILE A 214 31.70 5.19 -13.80
C ILE A 214 32.78 6.14 -13.30
N ASN A 215 34.02 5.65 -13.21
CA ASN A 215 35.19 6.47 -12.93
C ASN A 215 35.95 6.74 -14.24
N PRO A 216 35.86 7.95 -14.82
CA PRO A 216 36.55 8.28 -16.07
C PRO A 216 38.00 8.76 -15.88
N ALA A 217 38.49 8.85 -14.64
CA ALA A 217 39.79 9.47 -14.37
C ALA A 217 40.98 8.61 -14.82
N PHE A 218 40.85 7.29 -14.81
CA PHE A 218 41.89 6.34 -15.20
C PHE A 218 41.32 5.01 -15.66
N THR A 219 42.06 4.29 -16.49
CA THR A 219 41.74 2.92 -16.95
C THR A 219 42.92 1.98 -16.68
N SER A 220 42.70 0.68 -16.81
CA SER A 220 43.78 -0.32 -16.80
C SER A 220 44.72 -0.12 -18.00
N ASN A 221 45.97 -0.58 -17.85
CA ASN A 221 46.90 -0.73 -18.97
C ASN A 221 46.48 -1.85 -19.95
N GLU A 222 45.53 -2.70 -19.56
CA GLU A 222 44.90 -3.69 -20.44
C GLU A 222 43.70 -3.11 -21.21
N HIS A 223 43.27 -1.88 -20.91
CA HIS A 223 42.14 -1.24 -21.58
C HIS A 223 42.48 -0.92 -23.04
N GLU A 224 41.49 -1.05 -23.93
CA GLU A 224 41.67 -0.81 -25.37
C GLU A 224 42.24 0.59 -25.66
N TRP A 225 41.72 1.60 -24.95
CA TRP A 225 42.22 2.99 -25.03
C TRP A 225 43.71 3.10 -24.76
N PHE A 226 44.22 2.44 -23.72
CA PHE A 226 45.63 2.51 -23.37
C PHE A 226 46.49 1.79 -24.42
N THR A 227 46.06 0.61 -24.85
CA THR A 227 46.75 -0.17 -25.88
C THR A 227 46.80 0.59 -27.21
N ASN A 228 45.68 1.15 -27.66
CA ASN A 228 45.60 1.94 -28.88
C ASN A 228 46.42 3.23 -28.81
N SER A 229 46.43 3.89 -27.65
CA SER A 229 47.25 5.09 -27.42
C SER A 229 48.74 4.78 -27.45
N LYS A 230 49.16 3.70 -26.78
CA LYS A 230 50.55 3.22 -26.78
C LYS A 230 51.05 2.83 -28.18
N GLU A 231 50.17 2.24 -29.00
CA GLU A 231 50.47 1.89 -30.39
C GLU A 231 50.44 3.11 -31.35
N GLY A 232 50.04 4.29 -30.87
CA GLY A 232 49.94 5.50 -31.67
C GLY A 232 48.81 5.46 -32.71
N LYS A 233 47.76 4.65 -32.48
CA LYS A 233 46.61 4.55 -33.40
C LYS A 233 45.91 5.90 -33.53
N GLU A 234 45.47 6.18 -34.76
CA GLU A 234 44.77 7.42 -35.09
C GLU A 234 43.53 7.62 -34.21
N GLY A 235 43.45 8.78 -33.54
CA GLY A 235 42.35 9.14 -32.64
C GLY A 235 42.56 8.72 -31.18
N PHE A 236 43.62 7.97 -30.86
CA PHE A 236 43.90 7.50 -29.50
C PHE A 236 45.19 8.09 -28.91
N GLN A 237 45.99 8.83 -29.70
CA GLN A 237 47.34 9.25 -29.28
C GLN A 237 47.32 10.15 -28.03
N ASP A 238 46.37 11.08 -27.96
CA ASP A 238 46.31 12.09 -26.90
C ASP A 238 45.36 11.72 -25.74
N LEU A 239 44.92 10.45 -25.65
CA LEU A 239 44.07 9.97 -24.56
C LEU A 239 44.80 9.87 -23.21
N PHE A 240 46.12 9.71 -23.24
CA PHE A 240 46.97 9.59 -22.05
C PHE A 240 48.10 10.61 -22.11
N VAL A 241 48.63 10.96 -20.94
CA VAL A 241 49.79 11.83 -20.82
C VAL A 241 51.05 10.96 -20.98
N TRP A 242 51.75 11.15 -22.09
CA TRP A 242 53.02 10.49 -22.39
C TRP A 242 54.19 11.47 -22.20
N GLU A 243 55.24 11.05 -21.51
CA GLU A 243 56.50 11.80 -21.36
C GLU A 243 57.64 11.00 -21.99
N GLY A 244 58.51 11.66 -22.78
CA GLY A 244 59.58 10.99 -23.53
C GLY A 244 60.80 10.64 -22.68
N ASP A 245 61.36 9.44 -22.90
CA ASP A 245 62.65 8.89 -22.47
C ASP A 245 63.09 9.06 -21.01
N GLN A 246 62.13 9.14 -20.08
CA GLN A 246 62.29 8.53 -18.76
C GLN A 246 61.22 7.45 -18.64
N GLU A 247 61.59 6.22 -18.22
CA GLU A 247 60.66 5.08 -18.10
C GLU A 247 59.39 5.52 -17.36
N GLY A 248 58.32 5.78 -18.11
CA GLY A 248 57.03 6.18 -17.56
C GLY A 248 56.44 5.03 -16.76
N SER A 249 56.43 5.15 -15.43
CA SER A 249 55.67 4.27 -14.56
C SER A 249 54.18 4.59 -14.69
N ALA A 250 53.34 3.56 -14.75
CA ALA A 250 51.89 3.72 -14.74
C ALA A 250 51.46 4.51 -13.49
N PRO A 251 50.53 5.47 -13.58
CA PRO A 251 50.04 6.17 -12.40
C PRO A 251 49.35 5.16 -11.46
N GLU A 252 49.89 4.98 -10.25
CA GLU A 252 49.39 4.02 -9.24
C GLU A 252 48.04 4.41 -8.60
N GLY A 253 47.27 5.34 -9.22
CA GLY A 253 45.97 5.77 -8.71
C GLY A 253 46.01 6.62 -7.43
N VAL A 254 47.19 7.01 -6.92
CA VAL A 254 47.31 7.89 -5.76
C VAL A 254 47.53 9.34 -6.21
N MET A 255 46.52 10.20 -6.02
CA MET A 255 46.73 11.65 -6.13
C MET A 255 47.60 12.12 -4.95
N GLY A 256 48.80 12.61 -5.24
CA GLY A 256 49.68 13.20 -4.23
C GLY A 256 48.98 14.36 -3.52
N SER A 257 48.93 14.30 -2.18
CA SER A 257 48.46 15.40 -1.35
C SER A 257 49.38 16.61 -1.55
N ARG A 258 48.83 17.71 -2.05
CA ARG A 258 49.51 19.02 -2.04
C ARG A 258 49.54 19.60 -0.63
#